data_AF-A0A812WL79-F1
#
_entry.id   AF-A0A812WL79-F1
#
_cell.length_a   1.000
_cell.length_b   1.000
_cell.length_c   1.000
_cell.angle_alpha   90.00
_cell.angle_beta   90.00
_cell.angle_gamma   90.00
#
_symmetry.space_group_name_H-M   'P 1'
#
loop_
_entity.id
_entity.type
_entity.pdbx_description
1 polymer ?
#
loop_
_entity_poly.entity_id
_entity_poly.type
_entity_poly.pdbx_seq_one_letter_code
_entity_poly.pdbx_strand_id
1 'polypeptide(L)'
;MLGLDAAPDSAEEHYLDFSAFPSVKECLGVWMILRTRLLVASDQYARHSGCRFRRASFEDPEEGSDPELKAAKAQAAPVVKEFLAKLEGSPDQVLMKDFNEAFNILWTESMRSSMVARCHQLDLWPPTPAPIGITDDDVDYEADTTCLFALAQRLYNHDSRHNASTKRRLSTASFLADFAYEAGIPTPDFFKSRSPVLDKFEKMADEYEERMFSPATRRTHMWWLPWNLIWDAGSWLLGMFSRALRPVVDAACTSRTKKLE
;
A
#
# COMPACT_ATOMS: atom_id res chain seq x y z
N MET A 1 16.25 -31.58 -2.66
CA MET A 1 16.19 -31.48 -1.18
C MET A 1 16.96 -30.24 -0.76
N LEU A 2 16.30 -29.08 -0.73
CA LEU A 2 16.79 -27.88 -0.06
C LEU A 2 15.76 -27.59 1.03
N GLY A 3 16.11 -27.93 2.27
CA GLY A 3 15.30 -27.60 3.44
C GLY A 3 15.49 -26.13 3.76
N LEU A 4 14.51 -25.30 3.38
CA LEU A 4 14.35 -23.95 3.90
C LEU A 4 13.55 -24.06 5.18
N ASP A 5 14.24 -24.26 6.30
CA ASP A 5 13.69 -24.01 7.63
C ASP A 5 13.52 -22.49 7.77
N ALA A 6 12.35 -21.98 7.36
CA ALA A 6 11.98 -20.61 7.62
C ALA A 6 11.81 -20.42 9.13
N ALA A 7 12.75 -19.70 9.75
CA ALA A 7 12.66 -19.29 11.14
C ALA A 7 11.36 -18.46 11.36
N PRO A 8 10.74 -18.51 12.54
CA PRO A 8 9.57 -17.72 12.86
C PRO A 8 9.95 -16.24 13.02
N ASP A 9 10.12 -15.55 11.89
CA ASP A 9 10.41 -14.11 11.77
C ASP A 9 9.15 -13.23 11.97
N SER A 10 8.04 -13.81 12.46
CA SER A 10 6.69 -13.27 12.27
C SER A 10 6.17 -12.33 13.36
N ALA A 11 6.94 -12.07 14.43
CA ALA A 11 6.46 -11.26 15.56
C ALA A 11 6.88 -9.77 15.50
N GLU A 12 7.97 -9.42 14.79
CA GLU A 12 8.46 -8.04 14.73
C GLU A 12 7.80 -7.17 13.64
N GLU A 13 6.99 -7.75 12.75
CA GLU A 13 6.48 -7.03 11.57
C GLU A 13 5.31 -6.07 11.84
N HIS A 14 4.63 -6.17 12.99
CA HIS A 14 3.33 -5.49 13.21
C HIS A 14 3.38 -4.25 14.12
N TYR A 15 4.52 -3.58 14.20
CA TYR A 15 4.64 -2.35 15.01
C TYR A 15 4.32 -1.11 14.18
N LEU A 16 3.52 -0.20 14.75
CA LEU A 16 3.34 1.12 14.16
C LEU A 16 4.65 1.92 14.29
N ASP A 17 5.20 2.36 13.16
CA ASP A 17 6.37 3.25 13.16
C ASP A 17 5.94 4.69 13.40
N PHE A 18 6.25 5.20 14.60
CA PHE A 18 5.98 6.57 15.03
C PHE A 18 6.86 7.61 14.30
N SER A 19 7.99 7.18 13.73
CA SER A 19 8.95 8.02 13.02
C SER A 19 8.76 8.06 11.51
N ALA A 20 7.87 7.21 10.97
CA ALA A 20 7.65 6.96 9.54
C ALA A 20 7.28 8.21 8.69
N PHE A 21 6.97 9.34 9.33
CA PHE A 21 6.53 10.57 8.65
C PHE A 21 7.39 11.75 9.11
N PRO A 22 8.58 11.91 8.52
CA PRO A 22 9.54 12.95 8.93
C PRO A 22 9.16 14.36 8.48
N SER A 23 8.16 14.52 7.60
CA SER A 23 7.71 15.81 7.03
C SER A 23 7.10 16.78 8.06
N VAL A 24 7.09 16.40 9.34
CA VAL A 24 6.62 17.19 10.48
C VAL A 24 7.75 17.54 11.45
N LYS A 25 9.03 17.23 11.15
CA LYS A 25 10.16 17.59 12.02
C LYS A 25 10.25 19.09 12.33
N GLU A 26 9.63 19.95 11.50
CA GLU A 26 9.59 21.41 11.71
C GLU A 26 8.30 21.91 12.40
N CYS A 27 7.31 21.04 12.62
CA CYS A 27 6.10 21.36 13.37
C CYS A 27 6.05 20.57 14.68
N LEU A 28 6.91 20.93 15.64
CA LEU A 28 6.87 20.47 17.04
C LEU A 28 5.62 20.98 17.81
N GLY A 29 4.47 21.06 17.15
CA GLY A 29 3.22 21.52 17.72
C GLY A 29 2.47 20.42 18.47
N VAL A 30 1.43 20.84 19.19
CA VAL A 30 0.46 19.99 19.93
C VAL A 30 -0.07 18.82 19.10
N TRP A 31 -0.07 18.93 17.76
CA TRP A 31 -0.57 17.91 16.85
C TRP A 31 0.37 16.73 16.60
N MET A 32 1.69 16.92 16.66
CA MET A 32 2.65 15.80 16.66
C MET A 32 2.44 14.93 17.90
N ILE A 33 2.16 15.58 19.03
CA ILE A 33 1.80 14.90 20.29
C ILE A 33 0.49 14.14 20.12
N LEU A 34 -0.51 14.76 19.49
CA LEU A 34 -1.81 14.12 19.27
C LEU A 34 -1.68 12.89 18.37
N ARG A 35 -1.07 12.97 17.19
CA ARG A 35 -0.87 11.78 16.36
C ARG A 35 -0.11 10.68 17.10
N THR A 36 0.95 11.04 17.81
CA THR A 36 1.70 10.09 18.62
C THR A 36 0.80 9.44 19.68
N ARG A 37 -0.07 10.21 20.33
CA ARG A 37 -1.07 9.68 21.29
C ARG A 37 -2.02 8.69 20.63
N LEU A 38 -2.56 8.97 19.44
CA LEU A 38 -3.45 8.05 18.74
C LEU A 38 -2.74 6.73 18.40
N LEU A 39 -1.54 6.82 17.80
CA LEU A 39 -0.76 5.63 17.42
C LEU A 39 -0.34 4.83 18.64
N VAL A 40 0.14 5.48 19.71
CA VAL A 40 0.58 4.80 20.95
C VAL A 40 -0.60 4.13 21.64
N ALA A 41 -1.74 4.81 21.73
CA ALA A 41 -2.95 4.23 22.33
C ALA A 41 -3.47 3.04 21.51
N SER A 42 -3.31 3.07 20.19
CA SER A 42 -3.82 2.04 19.27
C SER A 42 -2.82 0.95 18.92
N ASP A 43 -1.58 1.00 19.42
CA ASP A 43 -0.50 0.09 19.00
C ASP A 43 -0.84 -1.38 19.27
N GLN A 44 -1.33 -1.69 20.47
CA GLN A 44 -1.74 -3.06 20.80
C GLN A 44 -2.88 -3.52 19.89
N TYR A 45 -3.90 -2.69 19.71
CA TYR A 45 -5.02 -3.01 18.81
C TYR A 45 -4.54 -3.26 17.38
N ALA A 46 -3.62 -2.42 16.87
CA ALA A 46 -3.05 -2.56 15.54
C ALA A 46 -2.30 -3.89 15.35
N ARG A 47 -1.59 -4.39 16.38
CA ARG A 47 -0.94 -5.70 16.31
C ARG A 47 -1.95 -6.84 16.15
N HIS A 48 -3.06 -6.79 16.88
CA HIS A 48 -4.11 -7.82 16.76
C HIS A 48 -4.92 -7.70 15.46
N SER A 49 -5.09 -6.48 14.92
CA SER A 49 -5.92 -6.25 13.74
C SER A 49 -5.16 -6.32 12.41
N GLY A 50 -3.84 -6.51 12.43
CA GLY A 50 -2.99 -6.42 11.24
C GLY A 50 -2.88 -4.99 10.70
N CYS A 51 -2.78 -4.02 11.61
CA CYS A 51 -2.74 -2.58 11.36
C CYS A 51 -4.00 -2.03 10.66
N ARG A 52 -5.14 -2.67 10.87
CA ARG A 52 -6.43 -2.27 10.29
C ARG A 52 -7.28 -1.51 11.30
N PHE A 53 -7.71 -0.31 10.93
CA PHE A 53 -8.62 0.46 11.77
C PHE A 53 -10.09 0.26 11.34
N ARG A 54 -10.97 0.10 12.32
CA ARG A 54 -12.43 0.01 12.11
C ARG A 54 -13.12 0.76 13.23
N ARG A 55 -13.95 1.78 12.91
CA ARG A 55 -14.64 2.58 13.94
C ARG A 55 -15.54 1.70 14.81
N ALA A 56 -16.28 0.78 14.20
CA ALA A 56 -17.17 -0.15 14.88
C ALA A 56 -16.47 -0.99 15.98
N SER A 57 -15.16 -1.25 15.85
CA SER A 57 -14.39 -1.99 16.87
C SER A 57 -14.24 -1.24 18.21
N PHE A 58 -14.58 0.05 18.26
CA PHE A 58 -14.51 0.89 19.46
C PHE A 58 -15.89 1.37 19.96
N GLU A 59 -16.96 0.95 19.29
CA GLU A 59 -18.34 1.22 19.72
C GLU A 59 -18.73 0.28 20.87
N ASP A 60 -18.41 -1.02 20.73
CA ASP A 60 -18.52 -2.03 21.77
C ASP A 60 -17.16 -2.75 21.98
N PRO A 61 -16.32 -2.29 22.94
CA PRO A 61 -15.02 -2.90 23.18
C PRO A 61 -15.11 -4.30 23.80
N GLU A 62 -16.28 -4.71 24.32
CA GLU A 62 -16.51 -6.04 24.90
C GLU A 62 -16.79 -7.11 23.83
N GLU A 63 -17.03 -6.71 22.58
CA GLU A 63 -17.28 -7.61 21.47
C GLU A 63 -15.98 -8.29 20.99
N GLY A 64 -15.95 -9.63 21.09
CA GLY A 64 -14.85 -10.49 20.66
C GLY A 64 -14.69 -11.74 21.53
N SER A 65 -13.98 -12.76 21.03
CA SER A 65 -13.62 -13.94 21.82
C SER A 65 -12.26 -13.81 22.51
N ASP A 66 -11.39 -12.96 21.99
CA ASP A 66 -10.01 -12.80 22.46
C ASP A 66 -9.92 -11.74 23.58
N PRO A 67 -9.53 -12.11 24.82
CA PRO A 67 -9.41 -11.17 25.93
C PRO A 67 -8.31 -10.12 25.72
N GLU A 68 -7.24 -10.42 24.98
CA GLU A 68 -6.16 -9.46 24.73
C GLU A 68 -6.61 -8.36 23.79
N LEU A 69 -7.29 -8.73 22.70
CA LEU A 69 -7.90 -7.78 21.78
C LEU A 69 -8.93 -6.88 22.48
N LYS A 70 -9.75 -7.42 23.41
CA LYS A 70 -10.70 -6.61 24.20
C LYS A 70 -9.98 -5.58 25.05
N ALA A 71 -8.94 -5.99 25.78
CA ALA A 71 -8.15 -5.08 26.60
C ALA A 71 -7.51 -3.97 25.75
N ALA A 72 -6.97 -4.33 24.58
CA ALA A 72 -6.39 -3.39 23.63
C ALA A 72 -7.43 -2.38 23.08
N LYS A 73 -8.63 -2.84 22.72
CA LYS A 73 -9.75 -1.97 22.32
C LYS A 73 -10.17 -1.03 23.44
N ALA A 74 -10.36 -1.54 24.65
CA ALA A 74 -10.77 -0.75 25.81
C ALA A 74 -9.74 0.34 26.15
N GLN A 75 -8.45 0.03 26.04
CA GLN A 75 -7.37 0.99 26.24
C GLN A 75 -7.37 2.11 25.17
N ALA A 76 -7.56 1.76 23.90
CA ALA A 76 -7.50 2.71 22.78
C ALA A 76 -8.79 3.54 22.62
N ALA A 77 -9.95 2.98 22.97
CA ALA A 77 -11.27 3.58 22.78
C ALA A 77 -11.42 5.04 23.23
N PRO A 78 -10.98 5.47 24.44
CA PRO A 78 -11.14 6.86 24.85
C PRO A 78 -10.37 7.83 23.95
N VAL A 79 -9.16 7.46 23.54
CA VAL A 79 -8.33 8.29 22.65
C VAL A 79 -8.93 8.31 21.24
N VAL A 80 -9.37 7.16 20.72
CA VAL A 80 -10.04 7.10 19.41
C VAL A 80 -11.30 7.98 19.39
N LYS A 81 -12.15 7.90 20.42
CA LYS A 81 -13.35 8.75 20.53
C LYS A 81 -13.01 10.24 20.63
N GLU A 82 -11.99 10.61 21.41
CA GLU A 82 -11.48 11.99 21.49
C GLU A 82 -11.06 12.52 20.11
N PHE A 83 -10.37 11.70 19.31
CA PHE A 83 -9.89 12.08 17.98
C PHE A 83 -11.01 12.18 16.96
N LEU A 84 -11.94 11.22 16.94
CA LEU A 84 -13.08 11.25 16.04
C LEU A 84 -13.94 12.51 16.29
N ALA A 85 -14.22 12.83 17.56
CA ALA A 85 -14.96 14.04 17.91
C ALA A 85 -14.25 15.34 17.45
N LYS A 86 -12.92 15.38 17.50
CA LYS A 86 -12.14 16.52 16.99
C LYS A 86 -12.23 16.66 15.47
N LEU A 87 -12.23 15.54 14.74
CA LEU A 87 -12.36 15.55 13.28
C LEU A 87 -13.75 15.97 12.80
N GLU A 88 -14.80 15.65 13.55
CA GLU A 88 -16.18 16.02 13.21
C GLU A 88 -16.44 17.54 13.29
N GLY A 89 -15.71 18.27 14.14
CA GLY A 89 -15.91 19.73 14.32
C GLY A 89 -15.21 20.59 13.26
N SER A 90 -13.90 20.40 13.10
CA SER A 90 -13.06 21.14 12.14
C SER A 90 -11.72 20.42 12.01
N PRO A 91 -11.46 19.70 10.90
CA PRO A 91 -10.21 18.99 10.73
C PRO A 91 -9.02 19.96 10.78
N ASP A 92 -8.07 19.69 11.67
CA ASP A 92 -6.83 20.45 11.72
C ASP A 92 -6.00 20.24 10.45
N GLN A 93 -5.41 21.31 9.92
CA GLN A 93 -4.63 21.28 8.68
C GLN A 93 -3.37 20.42 8.81
N VAL A 94 -2.74 20.38 9.99
CA VAL A 94 -1.54 19.54 10.21
C VAL A 94 -1.93 18.07 10.17
N LEU A 95 -3.03 17.70 10.84
CA LEU A 95 -3.54 16.33 10.79
C LEU A 95 -4.00 15.91 9.38
N MET A 96 -4.63 16.82 8.63
CA MET A 96 -5.00 16.58 7.24
C MET A 96 -3.78 16.35 6.34
N LYS A 97 -2.67 17.06 6.59
CA LYS A 97 -1.39 16.81 5.90
C LYS A 97 -0.87 15.39 6.17
N ASP A 98 -0.97 14.91 7.40
CA ASP A 98 -0.56 13.56 7.76
C ASP A 98 -1.41 12.48 7.10
N PHE A 99 -2.73 12.68 7.03
CA PHE A 99 -3.61 11.77 6.28
C PHE A 99 -3.29 11.78 4.79
N ASN A 100 -3.09 12.96 4.19
CA ASN A 100 -2.71 13.07 2.78
C ASN A 100 -1.38 12.37 2.49
N GLU A 101 -0.39 12.50 3.37
CA GLU A 101 0.89 11.79 3.25
C GLU A 101 0.72 10.28 3.40
N ALA A 102 -0.11 9.81 4.34
CA ALA A 102 -0.41 8.39 4.50
C ALA A 102 -1.07 7.82 3.23
N PHE A 103 -2.05 8.54 2.68
CA PHE A 103 -2.67 8.21 1.41
C PHE A 103 -1.66 8.18 0.24
N ASN A 104 -0.75 9.15 0.19
CA ASN A 104 0.27 9.23 -0.87
C ASN A 104 1.24 8.04 -0.81
N ILE A 105 1.72 7.68 0.39
CA ILE A 105 2.56 6.50 0.62
C ILE A 105 1.87 5.23 0.09
N LEU A 106 0.59 5.06 0.44
CA LEU A 106 -0.20 3.91 0.00
C LEU A 106 -0.41 3.89 -1.52
N TRP A 107 -0.68 5.05 -2.12
CA TRP A 107 -0.84 5.18 -3.56
C TRP A 107 0.43 4.81 -4.32
N THR A 108 1.58 5.37 -3.92
CA THR A 108 2.88 5.06 -4.52
C THR A 108 3.21 3.57 -4.42
N GLU A 109 3.00 2.96 -3.25
CA GLU A 109 3.24 1.54 -3.07
C GLU A 109 2.27 0.67 -3.90
N SER A 110 1.02 1.11 -4.07
CA SER A 110 0.03 0.44 -4.93
C SER A 110 0.50 0.38 -6.38
N MET A 111 0.94 1.53 -6.90
CA MET A 111 1.44 1.64 -8.27
C MET A 111 2.67 0.76 -8.47
N ARG A 112 3.65 0.89 -7.57
CA ARG A 112 4.87 0.08 -7.61
C ARG A 112 4.56 -1.41 -7.61
N SER A 113 3.70 -1.86 -6.70
CA SER A 113 3.32 -3.27 -6.58
C SER A 113 2.59 -3.78 -7.82
N SER A 114 1.74 -2.94 -8.43
CA SER A 114 1.08 -3.24 -9.70
C SER A 114 2.09 -3.39 -10.85
N MET A 115 3.09 -2.50 -10.90
CA MET A 115 4.17 -2.56 -11.89
C MET A 115 5.03 -3.82 -11.72
N VAL A 116 5.41 -4.17 -10.49
CA VAL A 116 6.14 -5.40 -10.18
C VAL A 116 5.34 -6.63 -10.59
N ALA A 117 4.06 -6.70 -10.24
CA ALA A 117 3.18 -7.80 -10.63
C ALA A 117 3.09 -7.94 -12.16
N ARG A 118 3.02 -6.82 -12.89
CA ARG A 118 3.02 -6.83 -14.36
C ARG A 118 4.37 -7.26 -14.93
N CYS A 119 5.50 -6.90 -14.31
CA CYS A 119 6.81 -7.42 -14.71
C CYS A 119 6.90 -8.93 -14.52
N HIS A 120 6.36 -9.49 -13.43
CA HIS A 120 6.24 -10.94 -13.26
C HIS A 120 5.41 -11.59 -14.37
N GLN A 121 4.27 -11.00 -14.74
CA GLN A 121 3.42 -11.54 -15.82
C GLN A 121 4.11 -11.57 -17.18
N LEU A 122 5.03 -10.65 -17.42
CA LEU A 122 5.80 -10.56 -18.66
C LEU A 122 7.10 -11.37 -18.62
N ASP A 123 7.30 -12.19 -17.57
CA ASP A 123 8.54 -12.94 -17.32
C ASP A 123 9.80 -12.03 -17.30
N LEU A 124 9.64 -10.80 -16.83
CA LEU A 124 10.72 -9.81 -16.68
C LEU A 124 11.32 -9.78 -15.27
N TRP A 125 10.95 -10.74 -14.40
CA TRP A 125 11.33 -10.74 -12.98
C TRP A 125 11.87 -12.11 -12.51
N PRO A 126 13.09 -12.19 -11.98
CA PRO A 126 14.09 -11.12 -11.92
C PRO A 126 14.64 -10.79 -13.32
N PRO A 127 15.01 -9.53 -13.59
CA PRO A 127 15.54 -9.13 -14.89
C PRO A 127 16.86 -9.86 -15.20
N THR A 128 16.88 -10.68 -16.26
CA THR A 128 18.07 -11.45 -16.67
C THR A 128 18.22 -11.43 -18.20
N PRO A 129 19.34 -10.95 -18.76
CA PRO A 129 20.47 -10.31 -18.08
C PRO A 129 20.15 -8.89 -17.58
N ALA A 130 20.94 -8.38 -16.64
CA ALA A 130 20.83 -7.00 -16.19
C ALA A 130 21.06 -6.03 -17.38
N PRO A 131 20.20 -5.01 -17.58
CA PRO A 131 20.38 -4.02 -18.63
C PRO A 131 21.70 -3.24 -18.48
N ILE A 132 22.35 -2.94 -19.61
CA ILE A 132 23.60 -2.17 -19.64
C ILE A 132 23.34 -0.75 -19.11
N GLY A 133 24.18 -0.30 -18.17
CA GLY A 133 24.16 1.08 -17.67
C GLY A 133 23.26 1.34 -16.46
N ILE A 134 22.64 0.30 -15.89
CA ILE A 134 21.87 0.39 -14.65
C ILE A 134 22.65 -0.31 -13.55
N THR A 135 22.93 0.40 -12.47
CA THR A 135 23.63 -0.16 -11.30
C THR A 135 22.62 -0.77 -10.34
N ASP A 136 23.05 -1.68 -9.47
CA ASP A 136 22.20 -2.26 -8.41
C ASP A 136 21.69 -1.21 -7.39
N ASP A 137 22.31 -0.02 -7.40
CA ASP A 137 21.94 1.17 -6.62
C ASP A 137 20.91 2.08 -7.28
N ASP A 138 20.64 1.90 -8.57
CA ASP A 138 19.63 2.67 -9.28
C ASP A 138 18.23 2.14 -8.97
N VAL A 139 17.51 2.86 -8.11
CA VAL A 139 16.14 2.54 -7.66
C VAL A 139 15.08 3.53 -8.15
N ASP A 140 15.48 4.53 -8.94
CA ASP A 140 14.60 5.59 -9.40
C ASP A 140 13.78 5.12 -10.60
N TYR A 141 12.80 4.25 -10.33
CA TYR A 141 11.88 3.73 -11.34
C TYR A 141 10.90 4.80 -11.86
N GLU A 142 10.78 5.94 -11.19
CA GLU A 142 9.91 7.05 -11.61
C GLU A 142 10.61 8.02 -12.58
N ALA A 143 11.95 8.01 -12.62
CA ALA A 143 12.71 8.73 -13.64
C ALA A 143 12.27 8.36 -15.05
N ASP A 144 12.42 9.32 -15.97
CA ASP A 144 11.99 9.22 -17.36
C ASP A 144 12.70 8.06 -18.10
N THR A 145 12.12 6.86 -17.97
CA THR A 145 12.69 5.61 -18.47
C THR A 145 11.97 5.23 -19.75
N THR A 146 12.71 5.10 -20.85
CA THR A 146 12.16 4.76 -22.18
C THR A 146 12.26 3.28 -22.52
N CYS A 147 12.88 2.47 -21.66
CA CYS A 147 13.10 1.05 -21.87
C CYS A 147 12.43 0.23 -20.76
N LEU A 148 11.55 -0.71 -21.14
CA LEU A 148 10.83 -1.56 -20.20
C LEU A 148 11.76 -2.41 -19.33
N PHE A 149 12.83 -2.97 -19.92
CA PHE A 149 13.82 -3.77 -19.20
C PHE A 149 14.58 -2.95 -18.16
N ALA A 150 14.91 -1.70 -18.50
CA ALA A 150 15.54 -0.77 -17.59
C ALA A 150 14.65 -0.50 -16.37
N LEU A 151 13.36 -0.26 -16.63
CA LEU A 151 12.37 -0.02 -15.60
C LEU A 151 12.15 -1.25 -14.71
N ALA A 152 12.10 -2.45 -15.29
CA ALA A 152 12.01 -3.70 -14.54
C ALA A 152 13.22 -3.89 -13.60
N GLN A 153 14.44 -3.58 -14.06
CA GLN A 153 15.64 -3.63 -13.21
C GLN A 153 15.57 -2.65 -12.05
N ARG A 154 15.14 -1.40 -12.29
CA ARG A 154 15.00 -0.40 -11.22
C ARG A 154 13.94 -0.78 -10.20
N LEU A 155 12.81 -1.33 -10.65
CA LEU A 155 11.77 -1.88 -9.78
C LEU A 155 12.32 -3.04 -8.94
N TYR A 156 13.12 -3.93 -9.53
CA TYR A 156 13.79 -5.02 -8.82
C TYR A 156 14.77 -4.51 -7.77
N ASN A 157 15.62 -3.53 -8.13
CA ASN A 157 16.55 -2.90 -7.20
C ASN A 157 15.80 -2.22 -6.05
N HIS A 158 14.69 -1.52 -6.35
CA HIS A 158 13.84 -0.89 -5.35
C HIS A 158 13.18 -1.92 -4.42
N ASP A 159 12.63 -3.01 -4.96
CA ASP A 159 11.97 -4.07 -4.19
C ASP A 159 12.97 -4.86 -3.32
N SER A 160 14.18 -5.10 -3.81
CA SER A 160 15.22 -5.77 -3.02
C SER A 160 15.66 -4.97 -1.79
N ARG A 161 15.43 -3.65 -1.78
CA ARG A 161 15.72 -2.76 -0.64
C ARG A 161 14.55 -2.61 0.33
N HIS A 162 13.41 -3.23 0.05
CA HIS A 162 12.24 -3.17 0.93
C HIS A 162 12.56 -3.89 2.24
N ASN A 163 12.76 -3.10 3.30
CA ASN A 163 13.19 -3.59 4.59
C ASN A 163 12.09 -3.44 5.65
N ALA A 164 12.35 -3.90 6.87
CA ALA A 164 11.42 -3.81 7.99
C ALA A 164 10.92 -2.38 8.26
N SER A 165 11.77 -1.35 8.03
CA SER A 165 11.36 0.05 8.19
C SER A 165 10.29 0.46 7.18
N THR A 166 10.45 0.07 5.92
CA THR A 166 9.46 0.39 4.87
C THR A 166 8.14 -0.34 5.13
N LYS A 167 8.19 -1.62 5.53
CA LYS A 167 7.01 -2.39 5.94
C LYS A 167 6.25 -1.74 7.09
N ARG A 168 6.95 -1.28 8.15
CA ARG A 168 6.31 -0.56 9.27
C ARG A 168 5.71 0.78 8.84
N ARG A 169 6.42 1.54 7.99
CA ARG A 169 5.89 2.80 7.44
C ARG A 169 4.60 2.58 6.64
N LEU A 170 4.55 1.56 5.79
CA LEU A 170 3.34 1.18 5.06
C LEU A 170 2.21 0.76 5.99
N SER A 171 2.53 -0.01 7.03
CA SER A 171 1.53 -0.44 8.03
C SER A 171 0.93 0.74 8.79
N THR A 172 1.75 1.69 9.22
CA THR A 172 1.25 2.95 9.82
C THR A 172 0.42 3.77 8.84
N ALA A 173 0.86 3.88 7.58
CA ALA A 173 0.11 4.60 6.55
C ALA A 173 -1.26 3.96 6.29
N SER A 174 -1.32 2.63 6.21
CA SER A 174 -2.57 1.86 6.09
C SER A 174 -3.51 2.13 7.26
N PHE A 175 -3.00 2.05 8.49
CA PHE A 175 -3.79 2.34 9.70
C PHE A 175 -4.37 3.77 9.70
N LEU A 176 -3.56 4.77 9.35
CA LEU A 176 -3.98 6.17 9.30
C LEU A 176 -5.00 6.44 8.18
N ALA A 177 -4.84 5.82 7.02
CA ALA A 177 -5.78 5.93 5.92
C ALA A 177 -7.14 5.29 6.25
N ASP A 178 -7.14 4.11 6.89
CA ASP A 178 -8.36 3.48 7.43
C ASP A 178 -9.04 4.40 8.45
N PHE A 179 -8.26 4.99 9.37
CA PHE A 179 -8.77 5.92 10.38
C PHE A 179 -9.44 7.14 9.74
N ALA A 180 -8.76 7.79 8.79
CA ALA A 180 -9.28 8.94 8.07
C ALA A 180 -10.59 8.59 7.36
N TYR A 181 -10.63 7.44 6.68
CA TYR A 181 -11.82 6.97 5.97
C TYR A 181 -13.00 6.72 6.92
N GLU A 182 -12.79 6.01 8.02
CA GLU A 182 -13.83 5.71 9.02
C GLU A 182 -14.28 6.96 9.81
N ALA A 183 -13.45 8.01 9.82
CA ALA A 183 -13.79 9.34 10.32
C ALA A 183 -14.57 10.20 9.30
N GLY A 184 -14.81 9.70 8.08
CA GLY A 184 -15.51 10.44 7.02
C GLY A 184 -14.66 11.47 6.30
N ILE A 185 -13.33 11.42 6.44
CA ILE A 185 -12.42 12.31 5.73
C ILE A 185 -12.41 11.92 4.25
N PRO A 186 -12.61 12.88 3.32
CA PRO A 186 -12.61 12.59 1.90
C PRO A 186 -11.23 12.09 1.45
N THR A 187 -11.23 11.07 0.59
CA THR A 187 -10.01 10.63 -0.09
C THR A 187 -9.45 11.75 -0.98
N PRO A 188 -8.12 11.98 -0.97
CA PRO A 188 -7.48 12.96 -1.82
C PRO A 188 -7.82 12.84 -3.31
N ASP A 189 -7.87 13.98 -4.01
CA ASP A 189 -8.19 14.00 -5.44
C ASP A 189 -7.16 13.30 -6.32
N PHE A 190 -5.91 13.13 -5.87
CA PHE A 190 -4.89 12.46 -6.66
C PHE A 190 -5.20 10.97 -6.91
N PHE A 191 -6.09 10.35 -6.12
CA PHE A 191 -6.61 9.01 -6.43
C PHE A 191 -7.52 8.99 -7.67
N LYS A 192 -8.07 10.14 -8.06
CA LYS A 192 -8.89 10.28 -9.26
C LYS A 192 -8.02 10.50 -10.51
N SER A 193 -6.84 11.09 -10.34
CA SER A 193 -5.88 11.27 -11.43
C SER A 193 -5.04 10.02 -11.60
N ARG A 194 -5.00 9.48 -12.81
CA ARG A 194 -4.08 8.41 -13.15
C ARG A 194 -2.64 8.94 -13.11
N SER A 195 -1.72 8.14 -12.57
CA SER A 195 -0.31 8.51 -12.55
C SER A 195 0.30 8.42 -13.95
N PRO A 196 0.98 9.48 -14.44
CA PRO A 196 1.62 9.46 -15.75
C PRO A 196 2.73 8.40 -15.84
N VAL A 197 3.36 8.07 -14.71
CA VAL A 197 4.39 7.01 -14.64
C VAL A 197 3.76 5.64 -14.90
N LEU A 198 2.63 5.36 -14.25
CA LEU A 198 1.90 4.10 -14.44
C LEU A 198 1.34 3.99 -15.86
N ASP A 199 0.77 5.07 -16.41
CA ASP A 199 0.31 5.14 -17.80
C ASP A 199 1.42 4.80 -18.80
N LYS A 200 2.59 5.41 -18.60
CA LYS A 200 3.76 5.17 -19.45
C LYS A 200 4.23 3.72 -19.35
N PHE A 201 4.30 3.18 -18.14
CA PHE A 201 4.67 1.79 -17.90
C PHE A 201 3.72 0.82 -18.60
N GLU A 202 2.41 0.99 -18.41
CA GLU A 202 1.41 0.14 -19.04
C GLU A 202 1.51 0.17 -20.56
N LYS A 203 1.70 1.35 -21.15
CA LYS A 203 1.92 1.49 -22.58
C LYS A 203 3.14 0.68 -23.05
N MET A 204 4.28 0.79 -22.35
CA MET A 204 5.49 0.02 -22.70
C MET A 204 5.28 -1.49 -22.55
N ALA A 205 4.57 -1.90 -21.50
CA ALA A 205 4.23 -3.30 -21.23
C ALA A 205 3.33 -3.88 -22.34
N ASP A 206 2.33 -3.12 -22.77
CA ASP A 206 1.41 -3.53 -23.85
C ASP A 206 2.15 -3.60 -25.20
N GLU A 207 2.99 -2.61 -25.53
CA GLU A 207 3.83 -2.65 -26.74
C GLU A 207 4.80 -3.85 -26.75
N TYR A 208 5.36 -4.20 -25.58
CA TYR A 208 6.20 -5.38 -25.43
C TYR A 208 5.41 -6.67 -25.66
N GLU A 209 4.24 -6.79 -25.04
CA GLU A 209 3.34 -7.93 -25.19
C GLU A 209 2.94 -8.12 -26.66
N GLU A 210 2.63 -7.02 -27.38
CA GLU A 210 2.30 -7.07 -28.81
C GLU A 210 3.44 -7.58 -29.69
N ARG A 211 4.69 -7.23 -29.36
CA ARG A 211 5.88 -7.68 -30.11
C ARG A 211 6.24 -9.14 -29.83
N MET A 212 6.11 -9.58 -28.58
CA MET A 212 6.50 -10.93 -28.17
C MET A 212 5.40 -11.95 -28.45
N PHE A 213 4.14 -11.56 -28.34
CA PHE A 213 2.99 -12.43 -28.52
C PHE A 213 2.19 -12.02 -29.76
N SER A 214 2.47 -12.71 -30.87
CA SER A 214 1.60 -12.70 -32.04
C SER A 214 0.14 -12.92 -31.62
N PRO A 215 -0.85 -12.29 -32.29
CA PRO A 215 -2.27 -12.52 -32.00
C PRO A 215 -2.67 -14.00 -31.98
N ALA A 216 -1.95 -14.86 -32.72
CA ALA A 216 -2.15 -16.30 -32.74
C ALA A 216 -1.74 -17.01 -31.43
N THR A 217 -0.71 -16.52 -30.73
CA THR A 217 -0.20 -17.07 -29.46
C THR A 217 -0.88 -16.51 -28.22
N ARG A 218 -1.57 -15.36 -28.31
CA ARG A 218 -2.28 -14.75 -27.17
C ARG A 218 -3.39 -15.63 -26.59
N ARG A 219 -4.12 -16.39 -27.43
CA ARG A 219 -5.28 -17.20 -26.96
C ARG A 219 -4.90 -18.34 -26.01
N THR A 220 -3.66 -18.83 -26.07
CA THR A 220 -3.19 -19.94 -25.24
C THR A 220 -2.58 -19.50 -23.91
N HIS A 221 -2.10 -18.25 -23.80
CA HIS A 221 -1.44 -17.74 -22.59
C HIS A 221 -2.37 -16.95 -21.65
N MET A 222 -3.53 -16.49 -22.12
CA MET A 222 -4.48 -15.68 -21.33
C MET A 222 -5.10 -16.43 -20.12
N TRP A 223 -4.88 -17.75 -20.01
CA TRP A 223 -5.45 -18.61 -18.97
C TRP A 223 -4.46 -19.08 -17.89
N TRP A 224 -3.16 -18.73 -17.98
CA TRP A 224 -2.13 -19.37 -17.15
C TRP A 224 -1.61 -18.59 -15.93
N LEU A 225 -2.04 -17.36 -15.72
CA LEU A 225 -1.91 -16.74 -14.41
C LEU A 225 -3.32 -16.44 -13.90
N PRO A 226 -3.83 -17.25 -12.95
CA PRO A 226 -5.07 -16.94 -12.29
C PRO A 226 -4.98 -15.52 -11.76
N TRP A 227 -6.04 -14.73 -11.94
CA TRP A 227 -6.20 -13.42 -11.30
C TRP A 227 -5.81 -13.41 -9.81
N ASN A 228 -5.86 -14.58 -9.18
CA ASN A 228 -5.39 -14.94 -7.86
C ASN A 228 -3.93 -14.55 -7.57
N LEU A 229 -3.01 -14.53 -8.54
CA LEU A 229 -1.60 -14.11 -8.32
C LEU A 229 -1.43 -12.59 -8.30
N ILE A 230 -2.23 -11.86 -9.10
CA ILE A 230 -2.45 -10.42 -8.91
C ILE A 230 -3.10 -10.17 -7.54
N TRP A 231 -3.94 -11.12 -7.10
CA TRP A 231 -4.63 -11.10 -5.82
C TRP A 231 -3.83 -11.60 -4.63
N ASP A 232 -2.66 -12.24 -4.76
CA ASP A 232 -1.91 -12.80 -3.62
C ASP A 232 -0.79 -11.83 -3.19
N ALA A 233 0.01 -11.33 -4.13
CA ALA A 233 0.86 -10.15 -3.88
C ALA A 233 0.00 -8.91 -3.57
N GLY A 234 -1.17 -8.85 -4.22
CA GLY A 234 -2.24 -7.91 -3.91
C GLY A 234 -3.11 -8.31 -2.73
N SER A 235 -3.05 -9.48 -2.07
CA SER A 235 -4.01 -9.82 -0.98
C SER A 235 -3.62 -9.14 0.31
N TRP A 236 -2.31 -9.00 0.53
CA TRP A 236 -1.80 -8.19 1.62
C TRP A 236 -2.09 -6.71 1.38
N LEU A 237 -1.89 -6.24 0.15
CA LEU A 237 -2.12 -4.85 -0.24
C LEU A 237 -3.59 -4.49 -0.50
N LEU A 238 -4.48 -5.36 -0.99
CA LEU A 238 -5.94 -5.20 -1.14
C LEU A 238 -6.67 -5.55 0.16
N GLY A 239 -6.05 -6.40 0.99
CA GLY A 239 -6.29 -6.40 2.42
C GLY A 239 -6.10 -4.99 2.94
N MET A 240 -4.89 -4.43 2.89
CA MET A 240 -4.52 -3.09 3.38
C MET A 240 -5.18 -1.90 2.64
N PHE A 241 -5.51 -2.03 1.36
CA PHE A 241 -6.29 -1.11 0.54
C PHE A 241 -7.73 -1.36 0.90
N SER A 242 -8.00 -0.86 2.10
CA SER A 242 -9.25 -0.50 2.69
C SER A 242 -10.41 -0.26 1.73
N ARG A 243 -11.58 -0.30 2.35
CA ARG A 243 -12.81 0.32 1.83
C ARG A 243 -12.58 1.69 1.17
N ALA A 244 -11.53 2.44 1.54
CA ALA A 244 -11.21 3.74 0.95
C ALA A 244 -10.77 3.66 -0.53
N LEU A 245 -10.01 2.64 -0.95
CA LEU A 245 -9.54 2.55 -2.34
C LEU A 245 -10.36 1.61 -3.22
N ARG A 246 -11.21 0.76 -2.62
CA ARG A 246 -12.12 -0.12 -3.37
C ARG A 246 -12.89 0.62 -4.48
N PRO A 247 -13.50 1.80 -4.25
CA PRO A 247 -14.22 2.51 -5.30
C PRO A 247 -13.35 2.92 -6.50
N VAL A 248 -12.08 3.25 -6.25
CA VAL A 248 -11.11 3.65 -7.28
C VAL A 248 -10.69 2.44 -8.12
N VAL A 249 -10.44 1.32 -7.45
CA VAL A 249 -10.10 0.04 -8.11
C VAL A 249 -11.27 -0.44 -8.97
N ASP A 250 -12.50 -0.42 -8.43
CA ASP A 250 -13.71 -0.84 -9.16
C ASP A 250 -13.97 0.04 -10.39
N ALA A 251 -13.74 1.36 -10.28
CA ALA A 251 -13.84 2.30 -11.39
C ALA A 251 -12.78 2.06 -12.48
N ALA A 252 -11.54 1.76 -12.08
CA ALA A 252 -10.46 1.43 -13.03
C ALA A 252 -10.78 0.13 -13.79
N CYS A 253 -11.24 -0.91 -13.09
CA CYS A 253 -11.58 -2.21 -13.68
C CYS A 253 -12.72 -2.13 -14.70
N THR A 254 -13.77 -1.36 -14.41
CA THR A 254 -14.94 -1.20 -15.33
C THR A 254 -14.62 -0.43 -16.61
N SER A 255 -13.57 0.39 -16.62
CA SER A 255 -13.14 1.13 -17.83
C SER A 255 -12.45 0.23 -18.87
N ARG A 256 -11.79 -0.85 -18.42
CA ARG A 256 -10.99 -1.73 -19.29
C ARG A 256 -11.85 -2.74 -20.04
N THR A 257 -12.92 -3.26 -19.43
CA THR A 257 -13.86 -4.19 -20.08
C THR A 257 -14.59 -3.54 -21.26
N LYS A 258 -14.93 -2.25 -21.17
CA LYS A 258 -15.60 -1.51 -22.26
C LYS A 258 -14.73 -1.25 -23.50
N LYS A 259 -13.41 -1.43 -23.41
CA LYS A 259 -12.49 -1.29 -24.58
C LYS A 259 -12.33 -2.58 -25.37
N LEU A 260 -12.85 -3.70 -24.86
CA LEU A 260 -12.73 -5.02 -25.47
C LEU A 260 -14.03 -5.49 -26.16
N GLU A 261 -15.09 -4.66 -26.12
CA GLU A 261 -16.33 -4.81 -26.88
C GLU A 261 -16.32 -3.90 -28.11
#